data_AF-G2PEM0-F1
#
_entry.id   AF-G2PEM0-F1
#
_cell.length_a   1.000
_cell.length_b   1.000
_cell.length_c   1.000
_cell.angle_alpha   90.00
_cell.angle_beta   90.00
_cell.angle_gamma   90.00
#
_symmetry.space_group_name_H-M   'P 1'
#
loop_
_entity.id
_entity.type
_entity.pdbx_description
1 polymer ?
#
loop_
_entity_poly.entity_id
_entity_poly.type
_entity_poly.pdbx_seq_one_letter_code
_entity_poly.pdbx_strand_id
1 'polypeptide(L)'
;MRFIRFAPGASGRSHTLFAVTRCLPFLVLAAVLSIELSPAHTLYTGPLLSPAPALAAVTMGPFGTGGVALLAMAVSAVTATHNNVWGSEMVYANLLALLVVALASVATSAVRVRRDRELAQIRRIAEVSQNVVLRPLPARIGVVNTASVYMAAERGAQIGGDLYEAMCTRYGVRLIVGDVRGKGLAAVRSAAAVVGAFREAVHYEQDLAEVMHRCAAALAREYELLDRSQLQDPQELEEQFVTVLLAQVSDESLVELINRGHPPPLVMRERKVRSLDPARPLPPLGLEEFLSPPPICVESFPFLPGDRLLLHTDGVVEARNHYDEFFPLHRTMETLDGDTPGEYLDRLRHALVRHAEGRLADDAAMVLIERAIGGARRPFL
;
A
#
# COMPACT_ATOMS: atom_id res chain seq x y z
N MET A 1 7.64 15.70 -12.16
CA MET A 1 6.27 15.25 -11.84
C MET A 1 5.63 14.67 -13.10
N ARG A 2 5.93 13.41 -13.43
CA ARG A 2 5.23 12.66 -14.47
C ARG A 2 4.24 11.77 -13.73
N PHE A 3 2.99 12.22 -13.64
CA PHE A 3 1.87 11.31 -13.39
C PHE A 3 1.79 10.39 -14.60
N ILE A 4 2.24 9.14 -14.44
CA ILE A 4 1.94 8.10 -15.42
C ILE A 4 0.79 7.30 -14.83
N ARG A 5 -0.38 7.50 -15.44
CA ARG A 5 -1.56 6.66 -15.26
C ARG A 5 -1.15 5.20 -15.36
N PHE A 6 -1.59 4.39 -14.40
CA PHE A 6 -1.62 2.95 -14.53
C PHE A 6 -2.23 2.59 -15.91
N ALA A 7 -1.43 1.93 -16.76
CA ALA A 7 -1.99 1.20 -17.88
C ALA A 7 -2.76 -0.01 -17.31
N PRO A 8 -3.98 -0.30 -17.79
CA PRO A 8 -4.80 -1.39 -17.27
C PRO A 8 -4.25 -2.72 -17.78
N GLY A 9 -3.25 -3.25 -17.07
CA GLY A 9 -2.45 -4.42 -17.49
C GLY A 9 -2.66 -5.67 -16.65
N ALA A 10 -3.82 -5.87 -16.04
CA ALA A 10 -4.27 -7.17 -15.47
C ALA A 10 -5.78 -7.15 -15.14
N SER A 11 -6.53 -6.30 -15.84
CA SER A 11 -7.89 -5.92 -15.45
C SER A 11 -8.98 -6.68 -16.23
N GLY A 12 -8.60 -7.49 -17.22
CA GLY A 12 -9.55 -8.18 -18.10
C GLY A 12 -10.53 -9.08 -17.35
N ARG A 13 -10.04 -9.92 -16.42
CA ARG A 13 -10.91 -10.84 -15.65
C ARG A 13 -11.70 -10.18 -14.54
N SER A 14 -11.16 -9.15 -13.87
CA SER A 14 -11.87 -8.45 -12.78
C SER A 14 -12.91 -7.48 -13.32
N HIS A 15 -12.63 -6.80 -14.45
CA HIS A 15 -13.61 -5.96 -15.13
C HIS A 15 -14.70 -6.77 -15.79
N THR A 16 -14.41 -7.94 -16.38
CA THR A 16 -15.45 -8.81 -16.92
C THR A 16 -16.31 -9.41 -15.81
N LEU A 17 -15.73 -9.90 -14.71
CA LEU A 17 -16.52 -10.36 -13.56
C LEU A 17 -17.38 -9.21 -13.01
N PHE A 18 -16.80 -8.03 -12.77
CA PHE A 18 -17.53 -6.88 -12.24
C PHE A 18 -18.63 -6.37 -13.20
N ALA A 19 -18.38 -6.42 -14.52
CA ALA A 19 -19.39 -6.11 -15.53
C ALA A 19 -20.51 -7.16 -15.56
N VAL A 20 -20.17 -8.44 -15.49
CA VAL A 20 -21.15 -9.55 -15.44
C VAL A 20 -22.01 -9.46 -14.19
N THR A 21 -21.43 -9.16 -13.01
CA THR A 21 -22.19 -9.02 -11.76
C THR A 21 -23.15 -7.81 -11.81
N ARG A 22 -22.80 -6.73 -12.53
CA ARG A 22 -23.69 -5.59 -12.76
C ARG A 22 -24.87 -5.89 -13.70
N CYS A 23 -24.74 -6.90 -14.56
CA CYS A 23 -25.82 -7.34 -15.45
C CYS A 23 -26.81 -8.29 -14.74
N LEU A 24 -26.42 -8.89 -13.61
CA LEU A 24 -27.20 -9.91 -12.90
C LEU A 24 -28.62 -9.47 -12.50
N PRO A 25 -28.85 -8.23 -11.98
CA PRO A 25 -30.21 -7.76 -11.70
C PRO A 25 -31.09 -7.66 -12.95
N PHE A 26 -30.50 -7.26 -14.09
CA PHE A 26 -31.21 -7.14 -15.36
C PHE A 26 -31.51 -8.50 -15.99
N LEU A 27 -30.64 -9.49 -15.80
CA LEU A 27 -30.89 -10.86 -16.23
C LEU A 27 -32.08 -11.48 -15.48
N VAL A 28 -32.20 -11.24 -14.17
CA VAL A 28 -33.35 -11.68 -13.37
C VAL A 28 -34.64 -11.03 -13.90
N LEU A 29 -34.63 -9.72 -14.17
CA LEU A 29 -35.77 -9.01 -14.74
C LEU A 29 -36.16 -9.54 -16.13
N ALA A 30 -35.18 -9.76 -17.01
CA ALA A 30 -35.42 -10.29 -18.35
C ALA A 30 -35.95 -11.73 -18.33
N ALA A 31 -35.46 -12.58 -17.42
CA ALA A 31 -35.94 -13.94 -17.25
C ALA A 31 -37.41 -13.97 -16.79
N VAL A 32 -37.78 -13.14 -15.80
CA VAL A 32 -39.18 -13.04 -15.35
C VAL A 32 -40.08 -12.54 -16.48
N LEU A 33 -39.67 -11.48 -17.18
CA LEU A 33 -40.44 -10.93 -18.30
C LEU A 33 -40.65 -11.98 -19.42
N SER A 34 -39.65 -12.81 -19.70
CA SER A 34 -39.72 -13.87 -20.71
C SER A 34 -40.67 -15.00 -20.31
N ILE A 35 -40.76 -15.34 -19.02
CA ILE A 35 -41.68 -16.37 -18.51
C ILE A 35 -43.12 -15.83 -18.53
N GLU A 36 -43.33 -14.57 -18.16
CA GLU A 36 -44.67 -13.97 -18.10
C GLU A 36 -45.27 -13.65 -19.50
N LEU A 37 -44.44 -13.45 -20.52
CA LEU A 37 -44.88 -13.30 -21.92
C LEU A 37 -45.02 -14.65 -22.67
N SER A 38 -44.67 -15.76 -22.03
CA SER A 38 -44.74 -17.12 -22.58
C SER A 38 -46.09 -17.78 -22.25
N PRO A 39 -46.53 -18.82 -23.00
CA PRO A 39 -47.68 -19.66 -22.63
C PRO A 39 -47.58 -20.26 -21.21
N ALA A 40 -46.40 -20.26 -20.60
CA ALA A 40 -46.12 -20.66 -19.23
C ALA A 40 -46.55 -19.65 -18.13
N HIS A 41 -47.36 -18.64 -18.46
CA HIS A 41 -47.95 -17.65 -17.53
C HIS A 41 -48.72 -18.22 -16.31
N THR A 42 -48.92 -19.54 -16.24
CA THR A 42 -49.51 -20.24 -15.10
C THR A 42 -48.55 -20.35 -13.90
N LEU A 43 -47.26 -20.05 -14.09
CA LEU A 43 -46.28 -20.00 -13.01
C LEU A 43 -46.33 -18.64 -12.29
N TYR A 44 -46.44 -18.68 -10.95
CA TYR A 44 -46.42 -17.48 -10.12
C TYR A 44 -45.00 -16.92 -9.99
N THR A 45 -44.63 -16.00 -10.87
CA THR A 45 -43.28 -15.43 -11.02
C THR A 45 -43.04 -14.14 -10.23
N GLY A 46 -44.08 -13.52 -9.68
CA GLY A 46 -43.96 -12.26 -8.94
C GLY A 46 -42.92 -12.26 -7.79
N PRO A 47 -42.77 -13.34 -7.00
CA PRO A 47 -41.71 -13.43 -5.98
C PRO A 47 -40.29 -13.41 -6.57
N LEU A 48 -40.10 -13.83 -7.82
CA LEU A 48 -38.80 -13.85 -8.49
C LEU A 48 -38.30 -12.45 -8.88
N LEU A 49 -39.15 -11.42 -8.83
CA LEU A 49 -38.74 -10.02 -9.01
C LEU A 49 -38.09 -9.43 -7.74
N SER A 50 -38.41 -9.99 -6.56
CA SER A 50 -37.94 -9.47 -5.27
C SER A 50 -36.41 -9.49 -5.08
N PRO A 51 -35.61 -10.44 -5.64
CA PRO A 51 -34.16 -10.41 -5.49
C PRO A 51 -33.47 -9.33 -6.32
N ALA A 52 -34.10 -8.77 -7.37
CA ALA A 52 -33.45 -7.83 -8.28
C ALA A 52 -32.96 -6.53 -7.59
N PRO A 53 -33.76 -5.85 -6.74
CA PRO A 53 -33.27 -4.73 -5.94
C PRO A 53 -32.13 -5.11 -5.00
N ALA A 54 -32.16 -6.30 -4.40
CA ALA A 54 -31.11 -6.74 -3.48
C ALA A 54 -29.78 -6.96 -4.20
N LEU A 55 -29.82 -7.56 -5.39
CA LEU A 55 -28.65 -7.75 -6.26
C LEU A 55 -28.10 -6.42 -6.78
N ALA A 56 -28.99 -5.49 -7.13
CA ALA A 56 -28.61 -4.14 -7.53
C ALA A 56 -27.99 -3.38 -6.35
N ALA A 57 -28.49 -3.58 -5.13
CA ALA A 57 -27.93 -2.98 -3.94
C ALA A 57 -26.46 -3.32 -3.82
N VAL A 58 -26.05 -4.58 -3.98
CA VAL A 58 -24.64 -5.01 -3.84
C VAL A 58 -23.70 -4.37 -4.87
N THR A 59 -24.18 -4.12 -6.10
CA THR A 59 -23.33 -3.79 -7.26
C THR A 59 -23.42 -2.33 -7.71
N MET A 60 -24.49 -1.63 -7.32
CA MET A 60 -24.80 -0.27 -7.74
C MET A 60 -24.97 0.67 -6.54
N GLY A 61 -24.85 1.97 -6.79
CA GLY A 61 -25.20 2.99 -5.78
C GLY A 61 -26.72 3.07 -5.52
N PRO A 62 -27.16 3.90 -4.56
CA PRO A 62 -28.56 3.99 -4.15
C PRO A 62 -29.49 4.40 -5.31
N PHE A 63 -29.04 5.30 -6.19
CA PHE A 63 -29.80 5.70 -7.38
C PHE A 63 -29.98 4.56 -8.39
N GLY A 64 -28.93 3.75 -8.63
CA GLY A 64 -29.02 2.59 -9.52
C GLY A 64 -29.90 1.48 -8.96
N THR A 65 -29.79 1.24 -7.64
CA THR A 65 -30.64 0.29 -6.90
C THR A 65 -32.10 0.72 -6.96
N GLY A 66 -32.39 2.02 -6.77
CA GLY A 66 -33.73 2.58 -6.92
C GLY A 66 -34.27 2.45 -8.35
N GLY A 67 -33.43 2.65 -9.37
CA GLY A 67 -33.80 2.45 -10.77
C GLY A 67 -34.21 0.99 -11.07
N VAL A 68 -33.45 0.01 -10.59
CA VAL A 68 -33.80 -1.41 -10.74
C VAL A 68 -35.07 -1.77 -9.99
N ALA A 69 -35.29 -1.21 -8.80
CA ALA A 69 -36.52 -1.40 -8.04
C ALA A 69 -37.75 -0.84 -8.77
N LEU A 70 -37.65 0.37 -9.32
CA LEU A 70 -38.73 0.96 -10.12
C LEU A 70 -39.04 0.12 -11.36
N LEU A 71 -38.01 -0.41 -12.02
CA LEU A 71 -38.19 -1.29 -13.17
C LEU A 71 -38.88 -2.61 -12.77
N ALA A 72 -38.49 -3.22 -11.65
CA ALA A 72 -39.14 -4.42 -11.12
C ALA A 72 -40.63 -4.18 -10.79
N MET A 73 -40.95 -3.03 -10.19
CA MET A 73 -42.33 -2.64 -9.89
C MET A 73 -43.14 -2.40 -11.18
N ALA A 74 -42.53 -1.75 -12.18
CA ALA A 74 -43.17 -1.53 -13.48
C ALA A 74 -43.48 -2.85 -14.20
N VAL A 75 -42.52 -3.80 -14.20
CA VAL A 75 -42.74 -5.15 -14.77
C VAL A 75 -43.93 -5.83 -14.07
N SER A 76 -43.96 -5.84 -12.74
CA SER A 76 -45.06 -6.42 -11.95
C SER A 76 -46.42 -5.77 -12.25
N ALA A 77 -46.47 -4.44 -12.40
CA ALA A 77 -47.71 -3.73 -12.71
C ALA A 77 -48.20 -3.98 -14.16
N VAL A 78 -47.28 -4.02 -15.12
CA VAL A 78 -47.60 -4.32 -16.53
C VAL A 78 -48.15 -5.73 -16.65
N THR A 79 -47.53 -6.72 -16.01
CA THR A 79 -47.99 -8.09 -16.12
C THR A 79 -49.27 -8.37 -15.33
N ALA A 80 -49.47 -7.72 -14.18
CA ALA A 80 -50.75 -7.74 -13.48
C ALA A 80 -51.90 -7.21 -14.36
N THR A 81 -51.62 -6.18 -15.17
CA THR A 81 -52.57 -5.60 -16.12
C THR A 81 -52.80 -6.51 -17.31
N HIS A 82 -51.73 -7.08 -17.89
CA HIS A 82 -51.82 -7.98 -19.04
C HIS A 82 -52.64 -9.24 -18.74
N ASN A 83 -52.41 -9.83 -17.55
CA ASN A 83 -53.08 -11.05 -17.12
C ASN A 83 -54.45 -10.80 -16.45
N ASN A 84 -54.89 -9.54 -16.34
CA ASN A 84 -56.13 -9.14 -15.65
C ASN A 84 -56.27 -9.72 -14.23
N VAL A 85 -55.17 -9.83 -13.49
CA VAL A 85 -55.13 -10.40 -12.13
C VAL A 85 -55.21 -9.35 -11.02
N TRP A 86 -55.52 -8.10 -11.38
CA TRP A 86 -55.82 -7.04 -10.42
C TRP A 86 -57.01 -7.44 -9.55
N GLY A 87 -56.84 -7.37 -8.23
CA GLY A 87 -57.84 -7.82 -7.24
C GLY A 87 -57.48 -9.09 -6.48
N SER A 88 -56.45 -9.83 -6.91
CA SER A 88 -55.89 -10.95 -6.15
C SER A 88 -55.05 -10.46 -4.96
N GLU A 89 -55.29 -11.00 -3.76
CA GLU A 89 -54.49 -10.75 -2.56
C GLU A 89 -52.99 -11.03 -2.79
N MET A 90 -52.69 -12.01 -3.65
CA MET A 90 -51.32 -12.40 -4.00
C MET A 90 -50.56 -11.28 -4.71
N VAL A 91 -51.20 -10.53 -5.62
CA VAL A 91 -50.57 -9.42 -6.35
C VAL A 91 -50.22 -8.28 -5.40
N TYR A 92 -51.14 -7.93 -4.50
CA TYR A 92 -50.91 -6.90 -3.48
C TYR A 92 -49.82 -7.31 -2.49
N ALA A 93 -49.82 -8.57 -2.03
CA ALA A 93 -48.77 -9.10 -1.16
C ALA A 93 -47.39 -9.04 -1.82
N ASN A 94 -47.28 -9.37 -3.11
CA ASN A 94 -46.03 -9.27 -3.86
C ASN A 94 -45.56 -7.83 -4.05
N LEU A 95 -46.45 -6.90 -4.40
CA LEU A 95 -46.09 -5.49 -4.55
C LEU A 95 -45.61 -4.90 -3.22
N LEU A 96 -46.27 -5.25 -2.11
CA LEU A 96 -45.84 -4.87 -0.76
C LEU A 96 -44.47 -5.45 -0.44
N ALA A 97 -44.25 -6.75 -0.68
CA ALA A 97 -42.97 -7.41 -0.44
C ALA A 97 -41.85 -6.78 -1.28
N LEU A 98 -42.10 -6.53 -2.57
CA LEU A 98 -41.17 -5.87 -3.48
C LEU A 98 -40.83 -4.45 -3.01
N LEU A 99 -41.82 -3.69 -2.53
CA LEU A 99 -41.62 -2.36 -1.97
C LEU A 99 -40.73 -2.41 -0.71
N VAL A 100 -40.99 -3.33 0.22
CA VAL A 100 -40.17 -3.49 1.44
C VAL A 100 -38.74 -3.86 1.08
N VAL A 101 -38.53 -4.83 0.18
CA VAL A 101 -37.20 -5.25 -0.27
C VAL A 101 -36.50 -4.11 -1.01
N ALA A 102 -37.20 -3.34 -1.83
CA ALA A 102 -36.65 -2.18 -2.52
C ALA A 102 -36.16 -1.10 -1.55
N LEU A 103 -36.98 -0.74 -0.55
CA LEU A 103 -36.61 0.25 0.47
C LEU A 103 -35.40 -0.22 1.28
N ALA A 104 -35.39 -1.48 1.74
CA ALA A 104 -34.27 -2.06 2.47
C ALA A 104 -32.98 -2.10 1.61
N SER A 105 -33.11 -2.43 0.32
CA SER A 105 -32.01 -2.48 -0.64
C SER A 105 -31.39 -1.11 -0.91
N VAL A 106 -32.23 -0.09 -1.11
CA VAL A 106 -31.78 1.31 -1.29
C VAL A 106 -31.11 1.82 -0.02
N ALA A 107 -31.67 1.57 1.16
CA ALA A 107 -31.08 1.95 2.45
C ALA A 107 -29.72 1.28 2.66
N THR A 108 -29.62 -0.03 2.41
CA THR A 108 -28.37 -0.80 2.50
C THR A 108 -27.31 -0.26 1.53
N SER A 109 -27.70 0.04 0.28
CA SER A 109 -26.80 0.64 -0.71
C SER A 109 -26.33 2.04 -0.29
N ALA A 110 -27.23 2.86 0.28
CA ALA A 110 -26.88 4.18 0.79
C ALA A 110 -25.90 4.12 1.96
N VAL A 111 -26.11 3.21 2.92
CA VAL A 111 -25.19 2.98 4.04
C VAL A 111 -23.84 2.49 3.55
N ARG A 112 -23.80 1.53 2.60
CA ARG A 112 -22.56 1.05 2.01
C ARG A 112 -21.78 2.18 1.33
N VAL A 113 -22.44 2.95 0.46
CA VAL A 113 -21.79 4.07 -0.26
C VAL A 113 -21.29 5.14 0.70
N ARG A 114 -21.99 5.41 1.81
CA ARG A 114 -21.52 6.32 2.86
C ARG A 114 -20.24 5.79 3.52
N ARG A 115 -20.24 4.52 3.95
CA ARG A 115 -19.05 3.87 4.52
C ARG A 115 -17.87 3.88 3.56
N ASP A 116 -18.10 3.54 2.29
CA ASP A 116 -17.06 3.53 1.26
C ASP A 116 -16.46 4.93 1.06
N ARG A 117 -17.28 5.99 1.11
CA ARG A 117 -16.82 7.39 1.00
C ARG A 117 -16.04 7.84 2.22
N GLU A 118 -16.50 7.51 3.43
CA GLU A 118 -15.80 7.84 4.68
C GLU A 118 -14.42 7.16 4.72
N LEU A 119 -14.36 5.86 4.37
CA LEU A 119 -13.10 5.14 4.20
C LEU A 119 -12.21 5.77 3.13
N ALA A 120 -12.77 6.20 2.00
CA ALA A 120 -12.01 6.87 0.94
C ALA A 120 -11.49 8.26 1.37
N GLN A 121 -12.22 8.99 2.21
CA GLN A 121 -11.78 10.28 2.74
C GLN A 121 -10.65 10.11 3.76
N ILE A 122 -10.78 9.15 4.68
CA ILE A 122 -9.71 8.78 5.61
C ILE A 122 -8.46 8.39 4.82
N ARG A 123 -8.59 7.55 3.77
CA ARG A 123 -7.49 7.18 2.87
C ARG A 123 -6.80 8.38 2.23
N ARG A 124 -7.56 9.36 1.74
CA ARG A 124 -6.98 10.53 1.09
C ARG A 124 -6.21 11.42 2.06
N ILE A 125 -6.71 11.59 3.28
CA ILE A 125 -6.04 12.41 4.31
C ILE A 125 -4.76 11.70 4.80
N ALA A 126 -4.86 10.39 5.02
CA ALA A 126 -3.76 9.47 5.31
C ALA A 126 -2.62 9.58 4.28
N GLU A 127 -2.95 9.43 2.99
CA GLU A 127 -2.00 9.48 1.88
C GLU A 127 -1.33 10.86 1.76
N VAL A 128 -2.07 11.95 1.98
CA VAL A 128 -1.50 13.31 1.98
C VAL A 128 -0.53 13.52 3.15
N SER A 129 -0.84 13.03 4.35
CA SER A 129 0.05 13.13 5.52
C SER A 129 1.33 12.32 5.35
N GLN A 130 1.24 11.12 4.76
CA GLN A 130 2.42 10.27 4.50
C GLN A 130 3.36 10.88 3.46
N ASN A 131 2.81 11.54 2.42
CA ASN A 131 3.58 12.27 1.42
C ASN A 131 4.35 13.48 1.98
N VAL A 132 3.95 14.01 3.15
CA VAL A 132 4.72 15.06 3.85
C VAL A 132 5.95 14.48 4.55
N VAL A 133 5.88 13.23 4.99
CA VAL A 133 6.97 12.50 5.65
C VAL A 133 7.95 11.94 4.63
N LEU A 134 7.46 11.26 3.59
CA LEU A 134 8.26 10.60 2.54
C LEU A 134 8.37 11.48 1.29
N ARG A 135 9.44 12.27 1.22
CA ARG A 135 9.70 13.13 0.06
C ARG A 135 10.46 12.33 -1.00
N PRO A 136 10.10 12.46 -2.30
CA PRO A 136 10.90 11.87 -3.37
C PRO A 136 12.34 12.39 -3.29
N LEU A 137 13.31 11.47 -3.37
CA LEU A 137 14.71 11.87 -3.31
C LEU A 137 15.10 12.62 -4.60
N PRO A 138 15.91 13.70 -4.51
CA PRO A 138 16.49 14.35 -5.67
C PRO A 138 17.30 13.35 -6.52
N ALA A 139 17.22 13.46 -7.85
CA ALA A 139 17.92 12.55 -8.77
C ALA A 139 19.45 12.45 -8.53
N ARG A 140 20.04 13.45 -7.87
CA ARG A 140 21.44 13.44 -7.43
C ARG A 140 21.58 14.13 -6.08
N ILE A 141 22.33 13.52 -5.18
CA ILE A 141 22.67 14.04 -3.86
C ILE A 141 24.17 13.83 -3.68
N GLY A 142 24.94 14.91 -3.58
CA GLY A 142 26.41 14.83 -3.43
C GLY A 142 27.08 13.92 -4.48
N VAL A 143 27.76 12.87 -3.99
CA VAL A 143 28.52 11.89 -4.78
C VAL A 143 27.70 10.72 -5.30
N VAL A 144 26.38 10.70 -5.08
CA VAL A 144 25.49 9.63 -5.54
C VAL A 144 24.36 10.15 -6.43
N ASN A 145 24.05 9.38 -7.47
CA ASN A 145 22.78 9.49 -8.18
C ASN A 145 21.74 8.68 -7.39
N THR A 146 20.52 9.18 -7.25
CA THR A 146 19.50 8.52 -6.43
C THR A 146 18.17 8.36 -7.17
N ALA A 147 17.43 7.33 -6.79
CA ALA A 147 16.04 7.14 -7.13
C ALA A 147 15.32 6.50 -5.94
N SER A 148 14.08 6.90 -5.71
CA SER A 148 13.22 6.27 -4.70
C SER A 148 11.86 5.94 -5.28
N VAL A 149 11.26 4.87 -4.80
CA VAL A 149 9.87 4.53 -5.07
C VAL A 149 9.24 3.96 -3.81
N TYR A 150 8.00 4.36 -3.57
CA TYR A 150 7.16 3.82 -2.52
C TYR A 150 5.84 3.36 -3.15
N MET A 151 5.36 2.21 -2.71
CA MET A 151 4.10 1.61 -3.13
C MET A 151 3.30 1.23 -1.90
N ALA A 152 2.11 1.81 -1.75
CA ALA A 152 1.20 1.46 -0.68
C ALA A 152 0.49 0.12 -0.94
N ALA A 153 0.23 -0.65 0.10
CA ALA A 153 -0.56 -1.88 0.05
C ALA A 153 -2.02 -1.61 -0.35
N GLU A 154 -2.63 -2.52 -1.11
CA GLU A 154 -4.04 -2.37 -1.57
C GLU A 154 -5.07 -2.51 -0.43
N ARG A 155 -4.69 -3.08 0.72
CA ARG A 155 -5.64 -3.46 1.77
C ARG A 155 -5.99 -2.31 2.71
N GLY A 156 -7.08 -1.62 2.38
CA GLY A 156 -8.05 -1.25 3.42
C GLY A 156 -7.69 -0.09 4.36
N ALA A 157 -7.05 0.97 3.87
CA ALA A 157 -6.83 2.23 4.62
C ALA A 157 -5.74 2.19 5.71
N GLN A 158 -4.74 1.32 5.57
CA GLN A 158 -3.58 1.37 6.46
C GLN A 158 -2.53 2.30 5.83
N ILE A 159 -2.18 3.36 6.56
CA ILE A 159 -0.93 4.10 6.31
C ILE A 159 0.16 3.18 6.83
N GLY A 160 1.10 2.76 5.98
CA GLY A 160 2.17 1.89 6.45
C GLY A 160 3.31 2.63 7.12
N GLY A 161 4.19 1.81 7.70
CA GLY A 161 5.30 2.19 8.55
C GLY A 161 6.59 2.54 7.79
N ASP A 162 6.63 2.26 6.49
CA ASP A 162 7.81 2.50 5.66
C ASP A 162 8.31 3.95 5.76
N LEU A 163 9.61 4.08 6.01
CA LEU A 163 10.30 5.36 6.06
C LEU A 163 11.57 5.36 5.23
N TYR A 164 11.85 6.49 4.57
CA TYR A 164 13.16 6.75 3.99
C TYR A 164 13.46 8.24 3.91
N GLU A 165 14.73 8.60 4.02
CA GLU A 165 15.22 9.96 3.82
C GLU A 165 16.69 9.93 3.39
N ALA A 166 17.14 10.94 2.64
CA ALA A 166 18.54 11.08 2.27
C ALA A 166 18.99 12.55 2.30
N MET A 167 20.14 12.81 2.92
CA MET A 167 20.67 14.15 3.09
C MET A 167 22.16 14.22 2.74
N CYS A 168 22.53 15.28 2.01
CA CYS A 168 23.93 15.63 1.81
C CYS A 168 24.40 16.45 3.01
N THR A 169 25.44 15.98 3.68
CA THR A 169 26.02 16.64 4.86
C THR A 169 27.52 16.83 4.67
N ARG A 170 28.18 17.51 5.62
CA ARG A 170 29.65 17.64 5.62
C ARG A 170 30.39 16.30 5.79
N TYR A 171 29.69 15.25 6.20
CA TYR A 171 30.22 13.90 6.40
C TYR A 171 29.95 12.98 5.20
N GLY A 172 29.36 13.50 4.13
CA GLY A 172 28.90 12.73 2.97
C GLY A 172 27.39 12.63 2.90
N VAL A 173 26.91 11.72 2.06
CA VAL A 173 25.48 11.47 1.88
C VAL A 173 25.03 10.43 2.89
N ARG A 174 24.10 10.81 3.75
CA ARG A 174 23.51 9.92 4.75
C ARG A 174 22.10 9.55 4.35
N LEU A 175 21.75 8.28 4.50
CA LEU A 175 20.44 7.74 4.19
C LEU A 175 19.91 6.95 5.38
N ILE A 176 18.60 7.00 5.53
CA ILE A 176 17.85 6.12 6.43
C ILE A 176 16.76 5.44 5.60
N VAL A 177 16.58 4.14 5.82
CA VAL A 177 15.41 3.38 5.37
C VAL A 177 14.94 2.55 6.54
N GLY A 178 13.64 2.38 6.72
CA GLY A 178 13.10 1.60 7.81
C GLY A 178 11.65 1.21 7.56
N ASP A 179 11.16 0.34 8.42
CA ASP A 179 9.74 0.01 8.51
C ASP A 179 9.32 -0.05 9.98
N VAL A 180 8.17 0.54 10.28
CA VAL A 180 7.57 0.56 11.60
C VAL A 180 6.59 -0.60 11.72
N ARG A 181 6.86 -1.51 12.64
CA ARG A 181 5.92 -2.55 12.99
C ARG A 181 4.69 -1.93 13.64
N GLY A 182 3.55 -2.08 12.99
CA GLY A 182 2.28 -1.53 13.41
C GLY A 182 1.52 -0.95 12.22
N LYS A 183 0.38 -0.31 12.47
CA LYS A 183 -0.42 0.30 11.41
C LYS A 183 -1.13 1.55 11.89
N GLY A 184 -1.49 2.41 10.94
CA GLY A 184 -2.29 3.59 11.21
C GLY A 184 -1.48 4.71 11.88
N LEU A 185 -2.16 5.56 12.66
CA LEU A 185 -1.58 6.83 13.11
C LEU A 185 -0.35 6.66 14.02
N ALA A 186 -0.33 5.63 14.88
CA ALA A 186 0.81 5.36 15.75
C ALA A 186 2.08 5.07 14.93
N ALA A 187 1.99 4.23 13.90
CA ALA A 187 3.11 3.91 13.01
C ALA A 187 3.64 5.16 12.29
N VAL A 188 2.74 6.03 11.83
CA VAL A 188 3.10 7.30 11.19
C VAL A 188 3.84 8.24 12.14
N ARG A 189 3.41 8.32 13.40
CA ARG A 189 4.08 9.16 14.41
C ARG A 189 5.49 8.64 14.72
N SER A 190 5.66 7.33 14.88
CA SER A 190 6.96 6.69 15.07
C SER A 190 7.90 6.95 13.89
N ALA A 191 7.40 6.76 12.66
CA ALA A 191 8.17 7.08 11.44
C ALA A 191 8.57 8.56 11.39
N ALA A 192 7.64 9.47 11.70
CA ALA A 192 7.90 10.90 11.73
C ALA A 192 8.91 11.30 12.82
N ALA A 193 8.87 10.68 14.00
CA ALA A 193 9.82 10.90 15.08
C ALA A 193 11.23 10.47 14.68
N VAL A 194 11.37 9.27 14.10
CA VAL A 194 12.64 8.72 13.62
C VAL A 194 13.21 9.57 12.48
N VAL A 195 12.41 9.88 11.45
CA VAL A 195 12.85 10.72 10.33
C VAL A 195 13.17 12.14 10.81
N GLY A 196 12.37 12.72 11.70
CA GLY A 196 12.64 14.05 12.26
C GLY A 196 13.96 14.11 13.02
N ALA A 197 14.24 13.11 13.85
CA ALA A 197 15.51 13.00 14.57
C ALA A 197 16.69 12.77 13.63
N PHE A 198 16.53 11.92 12.61
CA PHE A 198 17.53 11.74 11.57
C PHE A 198 17.86 13.06 10.88
N ARG A 199 16.84 13.79 10.41
CA ARG A 199 17.02 15.08 9.70
C ARG A 199 17.80 16.11 10.52
N GLU A 200 17.66 16.11 11.84
CA GLU A 200 18.39 17.00 12.73
C GLU A 200 19.81 16.47 13.00
N ALA A 201 19.92 15.23 13.49
CA ALA A 201 21.16 14.65 13.97
C ALA A 201 22.22 14.53 12.87
N VAL A 202 21.82 14.27 11.61
CA VAL A 202 22.78 14.09 10.51
C VAL A 202 23.64 15.32 10.24
N HIS A 203 23.19 16.52 10.61
CA HIS A 203 23.96 17.75 10.42
C HIS A 203 25.01 17.98 11.52
N TYR A 204 24.74 17.50 12.73
CA TYR A 204 25.55 17.81 13.91
C TYR A 204 26.51 16.68 14.27
N GLU A 205 26.03 15.44 14.23
CA GLU A 205 26.77 14.29 14.75
C GLU A 205 27.75 13.75 13.69
N GLN A 206 29.03 13.62 14.04
CA GLN A 206 30.02 13.02 13.14
C GLN A 206 29.88 11.51 13.08
N ASP A 207 29.66 10.86 14.22
CA ASP A 207 29.54 9.42 14.31
C ASP A 207 28.14 8.96 13.86
N LEU A 208 28.09 8.01 12.93
CA LEU A 208 26.84 7.42 12.46
C LEU A 208 26.13 6.64 13.58
N ALA A 209 26.88 6.08 14.53
CA ALA A 209 26.30 5.45 15.70
C ALA A 209 25.55 6.46 16.56
N GLU A 210 26.07 7.68 16.74
CA GLU A 210 25.37 8.71 17.51
C GLU A 210 24.08 9.16 16.80
N VAL A 211 24.08 9.28 15.46
CA VAL A 211 22.85 9.52 14.69
C VAL A 211 21.81 8.44 14.98
N MET A 212 22.21 7.16 15.06
CA MET A 212 21.30 6.07 15.41
C MET A 212 20.76 6.21 16.84
N HIS A 213 21.61 6.56 17.82
CA HIS A 213 21.17 6.79 19.21
C HIS A 213 20.16 7.94 19.30
N ARG A 214 20.36 9.03 18.55
CA ARG A 214 19.40 10.15 18.48
C ARG A 214 18.04 9.70 17.95
N CYS A 215 18.03 8.86 16.91
CA CYS A 215 16.81 8.27 16.35
C CYS A 215 16.10 7.37 17.37
N ALA A 216 16.84 6.49 18.04
CA ALA A 216 16.33 5.61 19.09
C ALA A 216 15.72 6.42 20.25
N ALA A 217 16.42 7.46 20.71
CA ALA A 217 15.93 8.32 21.79
C ALA A 217 14.67 9.11 21.40
N ALA A 218 14.53 9.49 20.12
CA ALA A 218 13.33 10.16 19.63
C ALA A 218 12.12 9.21 19.59
N LEU A 219 12.34 7.96 19.18
CA LEU A 219 11.31 6.92 19.23
C LEU A 219 10.87 6.63 20.68
N ALA A 220 11.82 6.51 21.61
CA ALA A 220 11.53 6.29 23.02
C ALA A 220 10.64 7.41 23.60
N ARG A 221 10.98 8.68 23.34
CA ARG A 221 10.14 9.83 23.74
C ARG A 221 8.75 9.80 23.11
N GLU A 222 8.65 9.37 21.87
CA GLU A 222 7.37 9.22 21.19
C GLU A 222 6.50 8.13 21.86
N TYR A 223 7.10 7.02 22.29
CA TYR A 223 6.41 5.97 23.04
C TYR A 223 6.00 6.39 24.45
N GLU A 224 6.77 7.24 25.12
CA GLU A 224 6.37 7.83 26.41
C GLU A 224 5.11 8.71 26.30
N LEU A 225 4.90 9.34 25.14
CA LEU A 225 3.74 10.20 24.86
C LEU A 225 2.50 9.42 24.43
N LEU A 226 2.60 8.12 24.18
CA LEU A 226 1.44 7.30 23.85
C LEU A 226 0.58 7.12 25.09
N ASP A 227 -0.63 7.67 25.04
CA ASP A 227 -1.64 7.49 26.08
C ASP A 227 -2.07 6.02 26.10
N ARG A 228 -1.60 5.28 27.13
CA ARG A 228 -1.90 3.86 27.31
C ARG A 228 -3.39 3.56 27.39
N SER A 229 -4.23 4.55 27.67
CA SER A 229 -5.69 4.41 27.72
C SER A 229 -6.36 4.35 26.33
N GLN A 230 -5.65 4.72 25.25
CA GLN A 230 -6.15 4.65 23.88
C GLN A 230 -5.83 3.33 23.17
N LEU A 231 -5.01 2.48 23.79
CA LEU A 231 -4.67 1.17 23.24
C LEU A 231 -5.82 0.20 23.49
N GLN A 232 -6.19 -0.53 22.45
CA GLN A 232 -7.25 -1.52 22.55
C GLN A 232 -6.75 -2.79 23.26
N ASP A 233 -5.44 -3.03 23.18
CA ASP A 233 -4.74 -4.13 23.83
C ASP A 233 -3.39 -3.63 24.42
N PRO A 234 -3.11 -3.86 25.71
CA PRO A 234 -1.81 -3.57 26.32
C PRO A 234 -0.61 -4.18 25.57
N GLN A 235 -0.79 -5.29 24.84
CA GLN A 235 0.28 -5.91 24.04
C GLN A 235 0.65 -5.11 22.78
N GLU A 236 -0.20 -4.20 22.31
CA GLU A 236 0.10 -3.35 21.14
C GLU A 236 1.32 -2.43 21.35
N LEU A 237 1.70 -2.15 22.61
CA LEU A 237 2.92 -1.41 22.95
C LEU A 237 4.18 -2.27 22.89
N GLU A 238 4.09 -3.53 23.31
CA GLU A 238 5.23 -4.46 23.34
C GLU A 238 5.62 -4.92 21.92
N GLU A 239 4.72 -4.76 20.95
CA GLU A 239 4.94 -5.08 19.54
C GLU A 239 5.32 -3.87 18.67
N GLN A 240 5.42 -2.66 19.24
CA GLN A 240 5.80 -1.45 18.51
C GLN A 240 7.32 -1.28 18.44
N PHE A 241 7.89 -1.57 17.28
CA PHE A 241 9.31 -1.36 17.02
C PHE A 241 9.53 -0.84 15.60
N VAL A 242 10.72 -0.30 15.35
CA VAL A 242 11.10 0.20 14.03
C VAL A 242 12.35 -0.51 13.56
N THR A 243 12.25 -1.26 12.46
CA THR A 243 13.43 -1.76 11.77
C THR A 243 14.06 -0.60 11.01
N VAL A 244 15.37 -0.39 11.15
CA VAL A 244 16.05 0.74 10.50
C VAL A 244 17.41 0.34 9.97
N LEU A 245 17.74 0.83 8.79
CA LEU A 245 19.07 0.83 8.23
C LEU A 245 19.55 2.26 8.01
N LEU A 246 20.71 2.60 8.58
CA LEU A 246 21.46 3.81 8.25
C LEU A 246 22.60 3.48 7.30
N ALA A 247 22.76 4.31 6.28
CA ALA A 247 23.89 4.26 5.35
C ALA A 247 24.58 5.63 5.25
N GLN A 248 25.89 5.64 5.22
CA GLN A 248 26.70 6.83 4.92
C GLN A 248 27.63 6.53 3.75
N VAL A 249 27.54 7.37 2.71
CA VAL A 249 28.45 7.36 1.57
C VAL A 249 29.28 8.64 1.65
N SER A 250 30.53 8.48 2.07
CA SER A 250 31.52 9.56 2.08
C SER A 250 32.16 9.72 0.69
N ASP A 251 33.12 10.65 0.57
CA ASP A 251 33.92 10.80 -0.64
C ASP A 251 34.84 9.59 -0.88
N GLU A 252 35.06 8.74 0.13
CA GLU A 252 35.82 7.51 0.00
C GLU A 252 35.02 6.46 -0.77
N SER A 253 35.69 5.49 -1.40
CA SER A 253 35.01 4.43 -2.18
C SER A 253 34.41 3.33 -1.29
N LEU A 254 33.69 3.75 -0.25
CA LEU A 254 33.15 2.94 0.81
C LEU A 254 31.70 3.38 1.10
N VAL A 255 30.91 2.46 1.65
CA VAL A 255 29.64 2.74 2.31
C VAL A 255 29.72 2.20 3.73
N GLU A 256 29.34 3.01 4.69
CA GLU A 256 29.24 2.66 6.10
C GLU A 256 27.78 2.38 6.44
N LEU A 257 27.52 1.27 7.14
CA LEU A 257 26.18 0.78 7.43
C LEU A 257 25.99 0.53 8.92
N ILE A 258 24.79 0.80 9.41
CA ILE A 258 24.28 0.31 10.69
C ILE A 258 22.89 -0.27 10.43
N ASN A 259 22.71 -1.55 10.70
CA ASN A 259 21.44 -2.24 10.51
C ASN A 259 20.83 -2.66 11.86
N ARG A 260 19.63 -2.15 12.16
CA ARG A 260 18.82 -2.42 13.36
C ARG A 260 17.61 -3.25 12.94
N GLY A 261 17.85 -4.53 12.63
CA GLY A 261 16.82 -5.52 12.30
C GLY A 261 16.09 -5.30 10.96
N HIS A 262 16.62 -4.46 10.08
CA HIS A 262 16.05 -4.19 8.76
C HIS A 262 16.60 -5.19 7.70
N PRO A 263 15.89 -5.45 6.59
CA PRO A 263 16.43 -6.26 5.51
C PRO A 263 17.81 -5.76 5.04
N PRO A 264 18.79 -6.66 4.86
CA PRO A 264 20.11 -6.30 4.35
C PRO A 264 20.05 -5.61 2.99
N PRO A 265 20.84 -4.55 2.75
CA PRO A 265 20.82 -3.86 1.47
C PRO A 265 21.60 -4.66 0.43
N LEU A 266 21.24 -4.50 -0.83
CA LEU A 266 21.82 -5.26 -1.93
C LEU A 266 22.77 -4.38 -2.73
N VAL A 267 24.05 -4.77 -2.79
CA VAL A 267 25.03 -4.10 -3.65
C VAL A 267 25.14 -4.83 -4.98
N MET A 268 25.11 -4.06 -6.08
CA MET A 268 25.33 -4.56 -7.43
C MET A 268 26.60 -3.95 -8.01
N ARG A 269 27.50 -4.83 -8.46
CA ARG A 269 28.73 -4.50 -9.18
C ARG A 269 28.84 -5.39 -10.41
N GLU A 270 29.05 -4.81 -11.59
CA GLU A 270 29.18 -5.57 -12.85
C GLU A 270 28.05 -6.61 -13.04
N ARG A 271 26.81 -6.20 -12.71
CA ARG A 271 25.59 -7.03 -12.72
C ARG A 271 25.55 -8.20 -11.73
N LYS A 272 26.55 -8.36 -10.86
CA LYS A 272 26.50 -9.33 -9.76
C LYS A 272 25.94 -8.66 -8.53
N VAL A 273 24.93 -9.28 -7.92
CA VAL A 273 24.28 -8.75 -6.74
C VAL A 273 24.74 -9.52 -5.51
N ARG A 274 25.03 -8.82 -4.43
CA ARG A 274 25.38 -9.40 -3.13
C ARG A 274 24.62 -8.70 -2.01
N SER A 275 24.16 -9.48 -1.04
CA SER A 275 23.65 -8.95 0.22
C SER A 275 24.81 -8.41 1.06
N LEU A 276 24.60 -7.27 1.71
CA LEU A 276 25.49 -6.73 2.74
C LEU A 276 24.92 -7.11 4.12
N ASP A 277 24.96 -8.40 4.44
CA ASP A 277 24.45 -8.92 5.70
C ASP A 277 25.28 -8.37 6.89
N PRO A 278 24.63 -7.92 7.97
CA PRO A 278 25.35 -7.42 9.13
C PRO A 278 26.15 -8.55 9.79
N ALA A 279 27.43 -8.33 10.03
CA ALA A 279 28.28 -9.29 10.74
C ALA A 279 27.81 -9.51 12.18
N ARG A 280 27.18 -8.47 12.78
CA ARG A 280 26.58 -8.53 14.11
C ARG A 280 25.15 -7.98 14.07
N PRO A 281 24.13 -8.84 14.00
CA PRO A 281 22.74 -8.41 14.03
C PRO A 281 22.44 -7.60 15.29
N LEU A 282 21.81 -6.44 15.10
CA LEU A 282 21.30 -5.60 16.18
C LEU A 282 19.77 -5.62 16.17
N PRO A 283 19.11 -5.54 17.34
CA PRO A 283 17.66 -5.52 17.39
C PRO A 283 17.09 -4.25 16.75
N PRO A 284 15.82 -4.28 16.34
CA PRO A 284 15.06 -3.08 15.96
C PRO A 284 15.06 -2.00 17.04
N LEU A 285 14.78 -0.76 16.64
CA LEU A 285 14.58 0.36 17.56
C LEU A 285 13.30 0.15 18.39
N GLY A 286 13.35 0.44 19.68
CA GLY A 286 12.27 0.22 20.64
C GLY A 286 12.37 -1.11 21.40
N LEU A 287 13.30 -2.00 21.01
CA LEU A 287 13.52 -3.30 21.66
C LEU A 287 14.83 -3.39 22.45
N GLU A 288 15.56 -2.28 22.61
CA GLU A 288 16.86 -2.22 23.27
C GLU A 288 16.81 -2.71 24.72
N GLU A 289 15.81 -2.25 25.48
CA GLU A 289 15.68 -2.51 26.91
C GLU A 289 15.40 -3.99 27.21
N PHE A 290 14.76 -4.70 26.27
CA PHE A 290 14.41 -6.10 26.42
C PHE A 290 15.55 -7.06 26.05
N LEU A 291 16.46 -6.63 25.17
CA LEU A 291 17.43 -7.51 24.52
C LEU A 291 18.89 -7.26 24.90
N SER A 292 19.20 -6.20 25.67
CA SER A 292 20.57 -5.85 26.10
C SER A 292 21.61 -5.96 24.96
N PRO A 293 21.42 -5.20 23.86
CA PRO A 293 22.21 -5.42 22.65
C PRO A 293 23.69 -5.06 22.84
N PRO A 294 24.60 -5.64 22.03
CA PRO A 294 25.98 -5.20 21.99
C PRO A 294 26.09 -3.74 21.53
N PRO A 295 27.23 -3.06 21.80
CA PRO A 295 27.47 -1.73 21.28
C PRO A 295 27.30 -1.66 19.77
N ILE A 296 26.74 -0.55 19.29
CA ILE A 296 26.58 -0.30 17.86
C ILE A 296 27.96 -0.35 17.18
N CYS A 297 28.07 -1.14 16.12
CA CYS A 297 29.26 -1.25 15.30
C CYS A 297 28.92 -0.78 13.88
N VAL A 298 29.66 0.21 13.39
CA VAL A 298 29.56 0.66 12.00
C VAL A 298 30.34 -0.32 11.12
N GLU A 299 29.68 -0.85 10.10
CA GLU A 299 30.28 -1.80 9.16
C GLU A 299 30.58 -1.09 7.82
N SER A 300 31.80 -1.21 7.31
CA SER A 300 32.24 -0.53 6.10
C SER A 300 32.42 -1.53 4.95
N PHE A 301 31.83 -1.23 3.80
CA PHE A 301 31.88 -2.06 2.60
C PHE A 301 32.40 -1.27 1.39
N PRO A 302 33.15 -1.87 0.46
CA PRO A 302 33.57 -1.19 -0.78
C PRO A 302 32.38 -0.76 -1.64
N PHE A 303 32.33 0.52 -2.01
CA PHE A 303 31.31 1.13 -2.87
C PHE A 303 31.97 2.05 -3.91
N LEU A 304 32.36 1.44 -5.02
CA LEU A 304 33.17 2.03 -6.09
C LEU A 304 32.30 2.80 -7.10
N PRO A 305 32.87 3.72 -7.88
CA PRO A 305 32.16 4.38 -8.98
C PRO A 305 31.43 3.39 -9.91
N GLY A 306 30.15 3.65 -10.15
CA GLY A 306 29.26 2.78 -10.93
C GLY A 306 28.58 1.66 -10.13
N ASP A 307 29.01 1.37 -8.89
CA ASP A 307 28.29 0.44 -8.03
C ASP A 307 26.90 1.00 -7.68
N ARG A 308 25.91 0.11 -7.57
CA ARG A 308 24.56 0.44 -7.11
C ARG A 308 24.28 -0.23 -5.77
N LEU A 309 23.65 0.49 -4.86
CA LEU A 309 23.17 -0.04 -3.58
C LEU A 309 21.65 0.15 -3.52
N LEU A 310 20.92 -0.95 -3.40
CA LEU A 310 19.48 -0.97 -3.19
C LEU A 310 19.18 -1.19 -1.71
N LEU A 311 18.56 -0.20 -1.09
CA LEU A 311 17.91 -0.33 0.21
C LEU A 311 16.41 -0.59 -0.04
N HIS A 312 15.81 -1.48 0.73
CA HIS A 312 14.41 -1.85 0.53
C HIS A 312 13.77 -2.29 1.84
N THR A 313 12.45 -2.13 1.93
CA THR A 313 11.64 -2.68 3.03
C THR A 313 11.28 -4.14 2.77
N ASP A 314 10.72 -4.81 3.77
CA ASP A 314 10.35 -6.23 3.69
C ASP A 314 9.23 -6.48 2.67
N GLY A 315 8.27 -5.58 2.50
CA GLY A 315 7.20 -5.73 1.50
C GLY A 315 7.68 -5.87 0.05
N VAL A 316 8.95 -5.57 -0.25
CA VAL A 316 9.58 -5.89 -1.55
C VAL A 316 9.94 -7.38 -1.66
N VAL A 317 10.60 -7.94 -0.65
CA VAL A 317 11.06 -9.34 -0.66
C VAL A 317 9.95 -10.31 -0.26
N GLU A 318 9.00 -9.83 0.55
CA GLU A 318 7.82 -10.57 0.98
C GLU A 318 6.68 -10.53 -0.03
N ALA A 319 6.79 -9.74 -1.11
CA ALA A 319 5.80 -9.71 -2.18
C ALA A 319 5.64 -11.11 -2.82
N ARG A 320 4.38 -11.56 -2.94
CA ARG A 320 4.06 -12.91 -3.40
C ARG A 320 3.24 -12.92 -4.67
N ASN A 321 3.47 -13.93 -5.51
CA ASN A 321 2.59 -14.23 -6.63
C ASN A 321 1.39 -15.10 -6.17
N HIS A 322 0.49 -15.44 -7.10
CA HIS A 322 -0.63 -16.36 -6.86
C HIS A 322 -0.20 -17.72 -6.27
N TYR A 323 1.01 -18.20 -6.59
CA TYR A 323 1.57 -19.46 -6.11
C TYR A 323 2.23 -19.34 -4.73
N ASP A 324 2.07 -18.21 -4.04
CA ASP A 324 2.69 -17.88 -2.74
C ASP A 324 4.22 -17.78 -2.78
N GLU A 325 4.82 -17.65 -3.97
CA GLU A 325 6.27 -17.54 -4.13
C GLU A 325 6.75 -16.10 -3.95
N PHE A 326 7.80 -15.92 -3.15
CA PHE A 326 8.46 -14.63 -2.93
C PHE A 326 9.06 -14.05 -4.20
N PHE A 327 9.11 -12.72 -4.28
CA PHE A 327 9.73 -12.01 -5.39
C PHE A 327 11.24 -12.31 -5.45
N PRO A 328 11.77 -12.82 -6.57
CA PRO A 328 13.17 -13.17 -6.70
C PRO A 328 14.03 -11.91 -6.94
N LEU A 329 14.15 -11.06 -5.92
CA LEU A 329 14.78 -9.73 -6.00
C LEU A 329 16.21 -9.79 -6.54
N HIS A 330 17.05 -10.67 -5.99
CA HIS A 330 18.44 -10.87 -6.44
C HIS A 330 18.54 -11.16 -7.94
N ARG A 331 17.85 -12.20 -8.42
CA ARG A 331 17.88 -12.59 -9.84
C ARG A 331 17.29 -11.51 -10.74
N THR A 332 16.27 -10.82 -10.26
CA THR A 332 15.65 -9.73 -11.02
C THR A 332 16.61 -8.56 -11.19
N MET A 333 17.34 -8.18 -10.14
CA MET A 333 18.38 -7.16 -10.24
C MET A 333 19.51 -7.55 -11.19
N GLU A 334 19.97 -8.81 -11.18
CA GLU A 334 21.04 -9.26 -12.08
C GLU A 334 20.64 -9.28 -13.57
N THR A 335 19.34 -9.39 -13.87
CA THR A 335 18.80 -9.54 -15.23
C THR A 335 18.27 -8.23 -15.81
N LEU A 336 17.87 -7.28 -14.97
CA LEU A 336 17.36 -6.00 -15.44
C LEU A 336 18.46 -5.11 -16.02
N ASP A 337 18.09 -4.36 -17.06
CA ASP A 337 18.89 -3.28 -17.62
C ASP A 337 18.36 -1.92 -17.16
N GLY A 338 19.19 -0.89 -17.26
CA GLY A 338 18.81 0.49 -16.97
C GLY A 338 20.05 1.35 -16.78
N ASP A 339 20.18 2.39 -17.59
CA ASP A 339 21.37 3.23 -17.61
C ASP A 339 21.39 4.18 -16.41
N THR A 340 20.23 4.69 -16.02
CA THR A 340 20.08 5.58 -14.86
C THR A 340 19.44 4.87 -13.67
N PRO A 341 19.71 5.29 -12.42
CA PRO A 341 19.02 4.76 -11.24
C PRO A 341 17.50 4.88 -11.33
N GLY A 342 16.98 5.98 -11.87
CA GLY A 342 15.54 6.19 -12.04
C GLY A 342 14.88 5.17 -12.96
N GLU A 343 15.45 4.96 -14.14
CA GLU A 343 14.93 3.97 -15.10
C GLU A 343 15.05 2.54 -14.60
N TYR A 344 16.17 2.22 -13.96
CA TYR A 344 16.41 0.91 -13.38
C TYR A 344 15.40 0.60 -12.26
N LEU A 345 15.19 1.56 -11.34
CA LEU A 345 14.24 1.40 -10.24
C LEU A 345 12.79 1.33 -10.75
N ASP A 346 12.45 2.10 -11.78
CA ASP A 346 11.15 2.00 -12.46
C ASP A 346 10.94 0.61 -13.06
N ARG A 347 11.95 0.02 -13.70
CA ARG A 347 11.84 -1.34 -14.25
C ARG A 347 11.71 -2.40 -13.15
N LEU A 348 12.47 -2.26 -12.06
CA LEU A 348 12.36 -3.14 -10.90
C LEU A 348 10.97 -3.06 -10.26
N ARG A 349 10.42 -1.85 -10.10
CA ARG A 349 9.02 -1.64 -9.68
C ARG A 349 8.04 -2.39 -10.58
N HIS A 350 8.16 -2.25 -11.90
CA HIS A 350 7.28 -2.96 -12.82
C HIS A 350 7.44 -4.49 -12.76
N ALA A 351 8.64 -5.00 -12.47
CA ALA A 351 8.85 -6.43 -12.25
C ALA A 351 8.15 -6.91 -10.98
N LEU A 352 8.29 -6.18 -9.87
CA LEU A 352 7.63 -6.47 -8.60
C LEU A 352 6.10 -6.46 -8.74
N VAL A 353 5.53 -5.39 -9.30
CA VAL A 353 4.08 -5.27 -9.49
C VAL A 353 3.53 -6.37 -10.40
N ARG A 354 4.27 -6.78 -11.43
CA ARG A 354 3.88 -7.91 -12.28
C ARG A 354 3.93 -9.23 -11.54
N HIS A 355 4.96 -9.48 -10.73
CA HIS A 355 5.08 -10.68 -9.90
C HIS A 355 3.94 -10.78 -8.88
N ALA A 356 3.62 -9.66 -8.23
CA ALA A 356 2.53 -9.55 -7.27
C ALA A 356 1.13 -9.46 -7.89
N GLU A 357 1.01 -9.50 -9.22
CA GLU A 357 -0.27 -9.36 -9.96
C GLU A 357 -1.06 -8.09 -9.58
N GLY A 358 -0.34 -7.01 -9.24
CA GLY A 358 -0.91 -5.74 -8.78
C GLY A 358 -1.31 -5.70 -7.30
N ARG A 359 -1.13 -6.79 -6.55
CA ARG A 359 -1.58 -6.91 -5.15
C ARG A 359 -0.40 -7.04 -4.19
N LEU A 360 -0.02 -5.94 -3.57
CA LEU A 360 0.95 -5.97 -2.47
C LEU A 360 0.25 -6.30 -1.15
N ALA A 361 0.87 -7.19 -0.37
CA ALA A 361 0.39 -7.58 0.95
C ALA A 361 0.73 -6.54 2.03
N ASP A 362 1.88 -5.89 1.86
CA ASP A 362 2.41 -4.83 2.71
C ASP A 362 2.95 -3.67 1.86
N ASP A 363 3.28 -2.57 2.50
CA ASP A 363 3.94 -1.43 1.88
C ASP A 363 5.33 -1.81 1.39
N ALA A 364 5.75 -1.19 0.28
CA ALA A 364 7.03 -1.49 -0.33
C ALA A 364 7.76 -0.21 -0.73
N ALA A 365 8.86 0.08 -0.05
CA ALA A 365 9.79 1.14 -0.36
C ALA A 365 11.09 0.56 -0.93
N MET A 366 11.62 1.24 -1.95
CA MET A 366 12.93 0.98 -2.50
C MET A 366 13.68 2.29 -2.72
N VAL A 367 14.91 2.36 -2.23
CA VAL A 367 15.84 3.46 -2.45
C VAL A 367 17.07 2.91 -3.14
N LEU A 368 17.34 3.41 -4.34
CA LEU A 368 18.50 3.03 -5.13
C LEU A 368 19.47 4.21 -5.17
N ILE A 369 20.70 3.97 -4.72
CA ILE A 369 21.81 4.90 -4.92
C ILE A 369 22.86 4.29 -5.83
N GLU A 370 23.44 5.12 -6.70
CA GLU A 370 24.54 4.75 -7.58
C GLU A 370 25.70 5.70 -7.34
N ARG A 371 26.90 5.15 -7.14
CA ARG A 371 28.10 5.95 -6.97
C ARG A 371 28.44 6.65 -8.29
N ALA A 372 28.45 7.97 -8.30
CA ALA A 372 28.67 8.74 -9.53
C ALA A 372 30.06 8.46 -10.14
N ILE A 373 30.09 8.21 -11.45
CA ILE A 373 31.34 8.03 -12.22
C ILE A 373 31.90 9.42 -12.55
N GLY A 374 32.85 9.88 -11.74
CA GLY A 374 33.53 11.17 -11.94
C GLY A 374 32.70 12.39 -11.51
N GLY A 375 33.19 13.11 -10.50
CA GLY A 375 32.58 14.38 -10.09
C GLY A 375 33.17 14.92 -8.80
N ALA A 376 34.16 15.80 -8.93
CA ALA A 376 34.54 16.72 -7.87
C ALA A 376 33.36 17.65 -7.53
N ARG A 377 33.24 17.94 -6.22
CA ARG A 377 32.41 18.94 -5.51
C ARG A 377 31.52 19.84 -6.38
N ARG A 378 30.22 19.90 -6.03
CA ARG A 378 29.56 21.21 -5.91
C ARG A 378 29.74 21.67 -4.45
N PRO A 379 30.43 22.79 -4.19
CA PRO A 379 30.54 23.32 -2.83
C PRO A 379 29.15 23.73 -2.34
N PHE A 380 28.94 23.55 -1.03
CA PHE A 380 27.78 24.04 -0.29
C PHE A 380 27.57 25.54 -0.57
N LEU A 381 26.34 25.91 -0.93
CA LEU A 381 25.82 27.27 -0.79
C LEU A 381 24.80 27.27 0.34
#